data_AF-A0A928W246-F1
#
_entry.id   AF-A0A928W246-F1
#
_cell.length_a   1.000
_cell.length_b   1.000
_cell.length_c   1.000
_cell.angle_alpha   90.00
_cell.angle_beta   90.00
_cell.angle_gamma   90.00
#
_symmetry.space_group_name_H-M   'P 1'
#
loop_
_entity.id
_entity.type
_entity.pdbx_description
1 polymer ?
#
loop_
_entity_poly.entity_id
_entity_poly.type
_entity_poly.pdbx_seq_one_letter_code
_entity_poly.pdbx_strand_id
1 'polypeptide(L)'
;MSYCINPDCPNPKNPHATQECLSCGSTLLLAERYRVLKAIGKGGFGATFLAENAVLPGNPTCAIKQLRLASNDGRVLERARTLFRREAATLGKIGNHPQLPSLLDYFEIDNRFYLVQEYVQGLTLKQEVKRYGCFSEMQVKAVLDEVLQLLGYLQQNEVIHRDIKPANIIRRRLDNRLVLIDFGAVKDEVSQTGLLLDSETMTPNTSFAIGTPGFAPREQMAMKPVYASDLYALGATCLYLLIGQSPRRLDCDPGNGEILWHDRVCISPHLTQILDKMLKPLLHYRYSSAEQVLADLNREPSSEAFSSEETAAELTLANLGESNPRESDGFEETDYGSPPAAKANGFSHPQVPPTPISAATVEMPSPNPSYHDTSGETGGDSVSSSRSLSWTAKRTISNSTALQYTSATDKTSSSASGKLTPQTLKTSYKKGERDFADCDLSGFDLQHIELSQVNFYGSKLVRTNLKGANLHKADLSSASMSYAVCRGANLSNAYLSYSNLSGADLRGANLSNAYLTHANLRGANLCGANLIDAKVSQTQLAMAKTNWRTVMPNGKRSLFA
;
A
#
# COMPACT_ATOMS: atom_id res chain seq x y z
N MET A 1 -22.67 8.52 -31.92
CA MET A 1 -23.36 7.46 -31.13
C MET A 1 -23.65 8.04 -29.77
N SER A 2 -24.75 7.69 -29.10
CA SER A 2 -25.03 8.13 -27.73
C SER A 2 -25.02 6.92 -26.78
N TYR A 3 -24.59 7.14 -25.54
CA TYR A 3 -24.43 6.09 -24.53
C TYR A 3 -25.21 6.45 -23.26
N CYS A 4 -26.09 5.56 -22.80
CA CYS A 4 -26.85 5.78 -21.57
C CYS A 4 -25.95 5.61 -20.34
N ILE A 5 -25.88 6.63 -19.49
CA ILE A 5 -25.08 6.62 -18.26
C ILE A 5 -25.79 5.97 -17.06
N ASN A 6 -27.05 5.55 -17.23
CA ASN A 6 -27.81 4.85 -16.20
C ASN A 6 -27.18 3.47 -15.92
N PRO A 7 -26.68 3.18 -14.68
CA PRO A 7 -26.05 1.90 -14.34
C PRO A 7 -26.93 0.68 -14.63
N ASP A 8 -28.25 0.83 -14.54
CA ASP A 8 -29.24 -0.24 -14.61
C ASP A 8 -29.77 -0.49 -16.05
N CYS A 9 -29.26 0.25 -17.04
CA CYS A 9 -29.67 0.13 -18.43
C CYS A 9 -29.14 -1.16 -19.07
N PRO A 10 -29.99 -2.10 -19.53
CA PRO A 10 -29.53 -3.37 -20.09
C PRO A 10 -28.89 -3.23 -21.48
N ASN A 11 -29.31 -2.24 -22.29
CA ASN A 11 -28.63 -1.89 -23.54
C ASN A 11 -28.34 -0.37 -23.62
N PRO A 12 -27.17 0.09 -23.16
CA PRO A 12 -26.85 1.52 -23.11
C PRO A 12 -26.47 2.14 -24.46
N LYS A 13 -26.38 1.37 -25.56
CA LYS A 13 -25.97 1.88 -26.88
C LYS A 13 -27.17 2.43 -27.66
N ASN A 14 -27.11 3.71 -28.03
CA ASN A 14 -28.19 4.42 -28.72
C ASN A 14 -27.67 5.15 -29.99
N PRO A 15 -28.54 5.41 -30.99
CA PRO A 15 -28.24 6.32 -32.10
C PRO A 15 -27.86 7.73 -31.61
N HIS A 16 -27.15 8.51 -32.43
CA HIS A 16 -26.62 9.80 -31.97
C HIS A 16 -27.71 10.85 -31.68
N ALA A 17 -28.74 10.92 -32.54
CA ALA A 17 -29.79 11.94 -32.47
C ALA A 17 -30.86 11.67 -31.40
N THR A 18 -30.84 10.50 -30.75
CA THR A 18 -31.85 10.13 -29.75
C THR A 18 -31.67 10.96 -28.47
N GLN A 19 -32.79 11.40 -27.88
CA GLN A 19 -32.79 12.19 -26.63
C GLN A 19 -33.03 11.33 -25.39
N GLU A 20 -33.79 10.24 -25.52
CA GLU A 20 -34.07 9.28 -24.44
C GLU A 20 -33.50 7.90 -24.80
N CYS A 21 -33.11 7.11 -23.80
CA CYS A 21 -32.57 5.79 -24.04
C CYS A 21 -33.68 4.82 -24.47
N LEU A 22 -33.54 4.26 -25.68
CA LEU A 22 -34.48 3.28 -26.27
C LEU A 22 -34.67 2.01 -25.41
N SER A 23 -33.77 1.77 -24.44
CA SER A 23 -33.78 0.59 -23.58
C SER A 23 -34.30 0.84 -22.16
N CYS A 24 -34.39 2.09 -21.69
CA CYS A 24 -34.76 2.39 -20.29
C CYS A 24 -35.39 3.77 -20.04
N GLY A 25 -35.69 4.55 -21.10
CA GLY A 25 -36.31 5.88 -21.00
C GLY A 25 -35.40 7.00 -20.47
N SER A 26 -34.26 6.69 -19.85
CA SER A 26 -33.39 7.73 -19.27
C SER A 26 -32.85 8.71 -20.31
N THR A 27 -32.89 10.01 -20.00
CA THR A 27 -32.34 11.10 -20.82
C THR A 27 -30.87 10.86 -21.16
N LEU A 28 -30.51 11.04 -22.44
CA LEU A 28 -29.17 10.82 -22.99
C LEU A 28 -28.30 12.09 -23.01
N LEU A 29 -28.89 13.25 -22.73
CA LEU A 29 -28.21 14.53 -22.57
C LEU A 29 -28.09 14.85 -21.07
N LEU A 30 -26.92 14.59 -20.50
CA LEU A 30 -26.66 14.76 -19.07
C LEU A 30 -26.50 16.25 -18.72
N ALA A 31 -27.17 16.71 -17.67
CA ALA A 31 -27.22 18.11 -17.24
C ALA A 31 -27.59 19.09 -18.38
N GLU A 32 -28.45 18.65 -19.31
CA GLU A 32 -28.85 19.38 -20.53
C GLU A 32 -27.67 19.82 -21.44
N ARG A 33 -26.46 19.29 -21.18
CA ARG A 33 -25.20 19.82 -21.71
C ARG A 33 -24.30 18.77 -22.34
N TYR A 34 -24.22 17.59 -21.74
CA TYR A 34 -23.21 16.59 -22.07
C TYR A 34 -23.81 15.37 -22.77
N ARG A 35 -23.38 15.11 -24.01
CA ARG A 35 -23.76 13.91 -24.76
C ARG A 35 -22.69 12.84 -24.56
N VAL A 36 -23.03 11.80 -23.79
CA VAL A 36 -22.10 10.72 -23.49
C VAL A 36 -21.95 9.80 -24.71
N LEU A 37 -20.72 9.49 -25.12
CA LEU A 37 -20.42 8.72 -26.33
C LEU A 37 -20.13 7.25 -26.05
N LYS A 38 -19.36 6.96 -25.00
CA LYS A 38 -18.95 5.59 -24.60
C LYS A 38 -18.38 5.57 -23.19
N ALA A 39 -18.49 4.42 -22.52
CA ALA A 39 -17.65 4.12 -21.35
C ALA A 39 -16.17 3.96 -21.77
N ILE A 40 -15.26 4.53 -20.98
CA ILE A 40 -13.80 4.43 -21.16
C ILE A 40 -13.10 3.82 -19.93
N GLY A 41 -13.76 3.78 -18.77
CA GLY A 41 -13.27 3.11 -17.56
C GLY A 41 -14.41 2.65 -16.67
N LYS A 42 -14.19 1.58 -15.91
CA LYS A 42 -15.09 1.09 -14.84
C LYS A 42 -14.23 0.54 -13.71
N GLY A 43 -14.42 1.06 -12.49
CA GLY A 43 -13.71 0.64 -11.29
C GLY A 43 -14.68 0.33 -10.14
N GLY A 44 -14.16 -0.06 -8.98
CA GLY A 44 -14.99 -0.41 -7.82
C GLY A 44 -15.85 0.74 -7.27
N PHE A 45 -15.48 1.99 -7.55
CA PHE A 45 -16.10 3.20 -6.98
C PHE A 45 -16.87 4.05 -8.00
N GLY A 46 -16.87 3.68 -9.28
CA GLY A 46 -17.44 4.53 -10.32
C GLY A 46 -17.19 4.06 -11.74
N ALA A 47 -17.73 4.82 -12.69
CA ALA A 47 -17.53 4.62 -14.13
C ALA A 47 -17.13 5.94 -14.80
N THR A 48 -16.20 5.86 -15.74
CA THR A 48 -15.68 7.01 -16.48
C THR A 48 -16.08 6.89 -17.94
N PHE A 49 -16.60 7.97 -18.50
CA PHE A 49 -17.15 8.03 -19.84
C PHE A 49 -16.47 9.12 -20.67
N LEU A 50 -16.35 8.90 -21.97
CA LEU A 50 -16.08 9.97 -22.93
C LEU A 50 -17.41 10.62 -23.30
N ALA A 51 -17.48 11.95 -23.25
CA ALA A 51 -18.63 12.74 -23.64
C ALA A 51 -18.20 13.96 -24.47
N GLU A 52 -19.17 14.57 -25.16
CA GLU A 52 -19.02 15.87 -25.84
C GLU A 52 -19.88 16.91 -25.12
N ASN A 53 -19.39 18.14 -25.01
CA ASN A 53 -20.17 19.28 -24.54
C ASN A 53 -21.00 19.83 -25.71
N ALA A 54 -22.27 19.45 -25.78
CA ALA A 54 -23.15 19.65 -26.93
C ALA A 54 -23.70 21.09 -27.08
N VAL A 55 -23.43 21.97 -26.12
CA VAL A 55 -23.84 23.40 -26.18
C VAL A 55 -22.69 24.34 -26.56
N LEU A 56 -21.44 23.84 -26.58
CA LEU A 56 -20.27 24.64 -26.97
C LEU A 56 -19.93 24.41 -28.45
N PRO A 57 -19.57 25.47 -29.22
CA PRO A 57 -19.14 25.32 -30.60
C PRO A 57 -18.02 24.30 -30.76
N GLY A 58 -18.14 23.41 -31.76
CA GLY A 58 -17.16 22.36 -32.03
C GLY A 58 -17.25 21.13 -31.12
N ASN A 59 -18.26 21.03 -30.24
CA ASN A 59 -18.55 19.87 -29.38
C ASN A 59 -17.31 19.34 -28.62
N PRO A 60 -16.60 20.17 -27.83
CA PRO A 60 -15.35 19.76 -27.20
C PRO A 60 -15.53 18.54 -26.29
N THR A 61 -14.61 17.57 -26.42
CA THR A 61 -14.67 16.30 -25.67
C THR A 61 -14.19 16.45 -24.23
N CYS A 62 -14.83 15.71 -23.32
CA CYS A 62 -14.54 15.69 -21.89
C CYS A 62 -14.65 14.27 -21.32
N ALA A 63 -14.00 14.04 -20.18
CA ALA A 63 -14.15 12.83 -19.38
C ALA A 63 -15.18 13.09 -18.27
N ILE A 64 -16.21 12.24 -18.17
CA ILE A 64 -17.21 12.30 -17.11
C ILE A 64 -17.05 11.11 -16.20
N LYS A 65 -16.73 11.36 -14.92
CA LYS A 65 -16.57 10.37 -13.87
C LYS A 65 -17.83 10.37 -13.00
N GLN A 66 -18.61 9.30 -13.10
CA GLN A 66 -19.80 9.04 -12.29
C GLN A 66 -19.38 8.25 -11.04
N LEU A 67 -19.58 8.83 -9.85
CA LEU A 67 -19.48 8.07 -8.60
C LEU A 67 -20.64 7.08 -8.54
N ARG A 68 -20.36 5.81 -8.21
CA ARG A 68 -21.38 4.77 -8.06
C ARG A 68 -21.38 4.26 -6.63
N LEU A 69 -22.48 4.48 -5.93
CA LEU A 69 -22.67 4.08 -4.54
C LEU A 69 -23.33 2.70 -4.47
N ALA A 70 -23.01 1.95 -3.41
CA ALA A 70 -23.59 0.63 -3.15
C ALA A 70 -24.98 0.71 -2.48
N SER A 71 -25.27 1.82 -1.78
CA SER A 71 -26.53 2.05 -1.06
C SER A 71 -26.96 3.52 -1.19
N ASN A 72 -28.27 3.74 -1.21
CA ASN A 72 -28.91 5.06 -1.28
C ASN A 72 -29.41 5.54 0.10
N ASP A 73 -28.93 4.98 1.21
CA ASP A 73 -29.22 5.54 2.54
C ASP A 73 -28.74 7.00 2.64
N GLY A 74 -29.55 7.86 3.25
CA GLY A 74 -29.30 9.30 3.35
C GLY A 74 -27.97 9.65 4.03
N ARG A 75 -27.50 8.82 4.98
CA ARG A 75 -26.17 9.03 5.60
C ARG A 75 -25.03 8.72 4.65
N VAL A 76 -25.22 7.77 3.73
CA VAL A 76 -24.26 7.44 2.66
C VAL A 76 -24.19 8.58 1.67
N LEU A 77 -25.36 9.05 1.23
CA LEU A 77 -25.49 10.14 0.26
C LEU A 77 -24.85 11.44 0.77
N GLU A 78 -25.09 11.83 2.03
CA GLU A 78 -24.50 13.07 2.57
C GLU A 78 -22.97 12.99 2.72
N ARG A 79 -22.45 11.82 3.10
CA ARG A 79 -21.00 11.58 3.12
C ARG A 79 -20.41 11.59 1.72
N ALA A 80 -21.01 10.87 0.78
CA ALA A 80 -20.58 10.87 -0.62
C ALA A 80 -20.58 12.28 -1.22
N ARG A 81 -21.62 13.08 -0.94
CA ARG A 81 -21.73 14.50 -1.31
C ARG A 81 -20.59 15.35 -0.74
N THR A 82 -20.26 15.16 0.54
CA THR A 82 -19.14 15.84 1.21
C THR A 82 -17.79 15.49 0.57
N LEU A 83 -17.55 14.20 0.30
CA LEU A 83 -16.32 13.70 -0.30
C LEU A 83 -16.17 14.15 -1.75
N PHE A 84 -17.25 14.07 -2.53
CA PHE A 84 -17.30 14.53 -3.91
C PHE A 84 -17.01 16.03 -4.04
N ARG A 85 -17.61 16.87 -3.17
CA ARG A 85 -17.30 18.31 -3.09
C ARG A 85 -15.84 18.56 -2.71
N ARG A 86 -15.24 17.72 -1.85
CA ARG A 86 -13.82 17.79 -1.49
C ARG A 86 -12.90 17.42 -2.67
N GLU A 87 -13.26 16.46 -3.51
CA GLU A 87 -12.51 16.14 -4.76
C GLU A 87 -12.53 17.33 -5.72
N ALA A 88 -13.72 17.88 -5.99
CA ALA A 88 -13.89 19.06 -6.84
C ALA A 88 -13.11 20.28 -6.29
N ALA A 89 -13.18 20.55 -4.98
CA ALA A 89 -12.43 21.62 -4.34
C ALA A 89 -10.89 21.39 -4.38
N THR A 90 -10.44 20.14 -4.26
CA THR A 90 -9.01 19.79 -4.37
C THR A 90 -8.51 20.05 -5.79
N LEU A 91 -9.24 19.60 -6.81
CA LEU A 91 -8.93 19.88 -8.21
C LEU A 91 -8.97 21.38 -8.53
N GLY A 92 -9.92 22.12 -7.95
CA GLY A 92 -9.99 23.57 -8.03
C GLY A 92 -8.77 24.28 -7.39
N LYS A 93 -8.27 23.79 -6.24
CA LYS A 93 -7.06 24.31 -5.58
C LYS A 93 -5.81 24.14 -6.43
N ILE A 94 -5.65 22.97 -7.07
CA ILE A 94 -4.48 22.66 -7.90
C ILE A 94 -4.44 23.49 -9.19
N GLY A 95 -5.59 24.00 -9.64
CA GLY A 95 -5.70 24.88 -10.78
C GLY A 95 -5.36 24.20 -12.11
N ASN A 96 -4.77 24.96 -13.04
CA ASN A 96 -4.41 24.47 -14.36
C ASN A 96 -2.92 24.07 -14.39
N HIS A 97 -2.64 22.79 -14.61
CA HIS A 97 -1.29 22.25 -14.77
C HIS A 97 -1.26 21.31 -15.98
N PRO A 98 -0.28 21.42 -16.91
CA PRO A 98 -0.32 20.71 -18.20
C PRO A 98 -0.28 19.18 -18.10
N GLN A 99 0.08 18.63 -16.93
CA GLN A 99 0.12 17.19 -16.62
C GLN A 99 -1.02 16.72 -15.70
N LEU A 100 -2.06 17.54 -15.49
CA LEU A 100 -3.27 17.19 -14.75
C LEU A 100 -4.53 17.59 -15.54
N PRO A 101 -5.57 16.76 -15.63
CA PRO A 101 -6.82 17.15 -16.29
C PRO A 101 -7.52 18.28 -15.54
N SER A 102 -7.76 19.40 -16.23
CA SER A 102 -8.53 20.51 -15.67
C SER A 102 -9.95 20.08 -15.30
N LEU A 103 -10.47 20.57 -14.17
CA LEU A 103 -11.88 20.44 -13.79
C LEU A 103 -12.71 21.40 -14.66
N LEU A 104 -13.71 20.87 -15.36
CA LEU A 104 -14.58 21.63 -16.27
C LEU A 104 -15.96 21.91 -15.67
N ASP A 105 -16.49 20.96 -14.89
CA ASP A 105 -17.80 21.03 -14.26
C ASP A 105 -17.90 19.98 -13.13
N TYR A 106 -18.80 20.18 -12.17
CA TYR A 106 -19.16 19.16 -11.19
C TYR A 106 -20.60 19.35 -10.71
N PHE A 107 -21.40 18.29 -10.73
CA PHE A 107 -22.82 18.39 -10.39
C PHE A 107 -23.40 17.09 -9.81
N GLU A 108 -24.61 17.23 -9.27
CA GLU A 108 -25.40 16.14 -8.69
C GLU A 108 -26.79 16.15 -9.34
N ILE A 109 -27.23 15.00 -9.86
CA ILE A 109 -28.57 14.80 -10.46
C ILE A 109 -29.11 13.48 -9.91
N ASP A 110 -30.34 13.45 -9.40
CA ASP A 110 -30.99 12.25 -8.86
C ASP A 110 -30.13 11.46 -7.85
N ASN A 111 -29.47 12.16 -6.93
CA ASN A 111 -28.50 11.62 -5.96
C ASN A 111 -27.29 10.89 -6.59
N ARG A 112 -26.98 11.15 -7.86
CA ARG A 112 -25.81 10.65 -8.60
C ARG A 112 -24.83 11.80 -8.83
N PHE A 113 -23.55 11.55 -8.57
CA PHE A 113 -22.49 12.57 -8.56
C PHE A 113 -21.60 12.45 -9.81
N TYR A 114 -21.35 13.57 -10.48
CA TYR A 114 -20.69 13.63 -11.79
C TYR A 114 -19.59 14.68 -11.83
N LEU A 115 -18.33 14.23 -11.91
CA LEU A 115 -17.16 15.09 -12.11
C LEU A 115 -16.85 15.16 -13.61
N VAL A 116 -16.73 16.36 -14.18
CA VAL A 116 -16.39 16.57 -15.59
C VAL A 116 -14.99 17.16 -15.68
N GLN A 117 -14.10 16.49 -16.39
CA GLN A 117 -12.69 16.87 -16.55
C GLN A 117 -12.30 16.90 -18.03
N GLU A 118 -11.16 17.53 -18.33
CA GLU A 118 -10.51 17.44 -19.63
C GLU A 118 -10.30 15.97 -20.06
N TYR A 119 -10.58 15.65 -21.34
CA TYR A 119 -10.32 14.32 -21.87
C TYR A 119 -8.88 14.18 -22.38
N VAL A 120 -8.06 13.41 -21.66
CA VAL A 120 -6.69 13.09 -22.07
C VAL A 120 -6.69 11.96 -23.11
N GLN A 121 -6.47 12.31 -24.38
CA GLN A 121 -6.30 11.30 -25.43
C GLN A 121 -4.88 10.69 -25.38
N GLY A 122 -4.78 9.41 -25.05
CA GLY A 122 -3.49 8.71 -24.94
C GLY A 122 -3.63 7.22 -24.60
N LEU A 123 -2.51 6.59 -24.27
CA LEU A 123 -2.47 5.26 -23.65
C LEU A 123 -2.10 5.41 -22.17
N THR A 124 -2.70 4.61 -21.30
CA THR A 124 -2.17 4.43 -19.94
C THR A 124 -0.85 3.68 -19.99
N LEU A 125 0.07 3.92 -19.04
CA LEU A 125 1.32 3.16 -18.95
C LEU A 125 1.07 1.63 -18.83
N LYS A 126 -0.02 1.21 -18.19
CA LYS A 126 -0.49 -0.19 -18.17
C LYS A 126 -0.82 -0.73 -19.58
N GLN A 127 -1.42 0.09 -20.43
CA GLN A 127 -1.72 -0.27 -21.81
C GLN A 127 -0.46 -0.25 -22.68
N GLU A 128 0.49 0.65 -22.43
CA GLU A 128 1.82 0.63 -23.07
C GLU A 128 2.54 -0.68 -22.77
N VAL A 129 2.68 -1.06 -21.49
CA VAL A 129 3.31 -2.33 -21.09
C VAL A 129 2.62 -3.53 -21.74
N LYS A 130 1.28 -3.57 -21.75
CA LYS A 130 0.53 -4.65 -22.40
C LYS A 130 0.73 -4.71 -23.92
N ARG A 131 1.05 -3.59 -24.58
CA ARG A 131 1.13 -3.48 -26.05
C ARG A 131 2.55 -3.57 -26.60
N TYR A 132 3.53 -3.07 -25.86
CA TYR A 132 4.91 -2.88 -26.30
C TYR A 132 5.92 -3.68 -25.47
N GLY A 133 5.50 -4.27 -24.34
CA GLY A 133 6.37 -4.99 -23.41
C GLY A 133 6.88 -4.12 -22.26
N CYS A 134 7.77 -4.68 -21.45
CA CYS A 134 8.40 -3.98 -20.33
C CYS A 134 9.26 -2.80 -20.81
N PHE A 135 9.42 -1.82 -19.93
CA PHE A 135 10.19 -0.61 -20.20
C PHE A 135 11.68 -0.86 -19.90
N SER A 136 12.56 -0.24 -20.67
CA SER A 136 13.98 -0.18 -20.35
C SER A 136 14.26 0.75 -19.16
N GLU A 137 15.44 0.61 -18.54
CA GLU A 137 15.90 1.52 -17.48
C GLU A 137 15.80 3.01 -17.89
N MET A 138 16.25 3.36 -19.11
CA MET A 138 16.15 4.72 -19.64
C MET A 138 14.70 5.22 -19.73
N GLN A 139 13.75 4.36 -20.15
CA GLN A 139 12.33 4.72 -20.18
C GLN A 139 11.75 4.88 -18.77
N VAL A 140 12.20 4.09 -17.80
CA VAL A 140 11.77 4.19 -16.39
C VAL A 140 12.36 5.42 -15.70
N LYS A 141 13.62 5.78 -15.98
CA LYS A 141 14.23 7.06 -15.54
C LYS A 141 13.46 8.26 -16.07
N ALA A 142 13.05 8.24 -17.35
CA ALA A 142 12.22 9.31 -17.93
C ALA A 142 10.83 9.40 -17.29
N VAL A 143 10.18 8.27 -16.96
CA VAL A 143 8.92 8.26 -16.20
C VAL A 143 9.10 8.77 -14.77
N LEU A 144 10.21 8.41 -14.10
CA LEU A 144 10.54 8.90 -12.77
C LEU A 144 10.68 10.42 -12.77
N ASP A 145 11.57 10.98 -13.60
CA ASP A 145 11.81 12.41 -13.69
C ASP A 145 10.51 13.20 -13.92
N GLU A 146 9.75 12.84 -14.97
CA GLU A 146 8.55 13.55 -15.37
C GLU A 146 7.41 13.48 -14.33
N VAL A 147 7.28 12.36 -13.60
CA VAL A 147 6.26 12.23 -12.54
C VAL A 147 6.72 12.86 -11.23
N LEU A 148 8.00 12.78 -10.87
CA LEU A 148 8.54 13.40 -9.65
C LEU A 148 8.41 14.93 -9.67
N GLN A 149 8.64 15.57 -10.82
CA GLN A 149 8.40 17.02 -10.98
C GLN A 149 6.92 17.38 -10.67
N LEU A 150 5.99 16.56 -11.15
CA LEU A 150 4.56 16.72 -10.85
C LEU A 150 4.23 16.46 -9.36
N LEU A 151 4.90 15.50 -8.70
CA LEU A 151 4.71 15.26 -7.27
C LEU A 151 5.25 16.41 -6.42
N GLY A 152 6.36 17.05 -6.80
CA GLY A 152 6.82 18.30 -6.18
C GLY A 152 5.78 19.42 -6.28
N TYR A 153 5.16 19.61 -7.45
CA TYR A 153 4.07 20.56 -7.63
C TYR A 153 2.84 20.24 -6.75
N LEU A 154 2.43 18.97 -6.65
CA LEU A 154 1.33 18.56 -5.77
C LEU A 154 1.66 18.80 -4.29
N GLN A 155 2.89 18.49 -3.87
CA GLN A 155 3.36 18.72 -2.49
C GLN A 155 3.37 20.21 -2.13
N GLN A 156 3.81 21.09 -3.04
CA GLN A 156 3.75 22.55 -2.87
C GLN A 156 2.31 23.08 -2.73
N ASN A 157 1.34 22.39 -3.34
CA ASN A 157 -0.09 22.68 -3.22
C ASN A 157 -0.77 21.94 -2.04
N GLU A 158 0.00 21.27 -1.18
CA GLU A 158 -0.46 20.47 -0.04
C GLU A 158 -1.41 19.31 -0.42
N VAL A 159 -1.21 18.71 -1.60
CA VAL A 159 -2.03 17.62 -2.11
C VAL A 159 -1.25 16.30 -2.16
N ILE A 160 -1.91 15.23 -1.76
CA ILE A 160 -1.46 13.84 -1.91
C ILE A 160 -2.41 13.15 -2.89
N HIS A 161 -1.89 12.50 -3.92
CA HIS A 161 -2.66 11.88 -5.00
C HIS A 161 -3.34 10.57 -4.58
N ARG A 162 -2.64 9.72 -3.81
CA ARG A 162 -3.15 8.46 -3.19
C ARG A 162 -3.54 7.32 -4.14
N ASP A 163 -3.53 7.49 -5.46
CA ASP A 163 -3.80 6.38 -6.40
C ASP A 163 -2.84 6.38 -7.59
N ILE A 164 -1.54 6.63 -7.33
CA ILE A 164 -0.49 6.52 -8.34
C ILE A 164 -0.30 5.04 -8.70
N LYS A 165 -0.46 4.73 -9.99
CA LYS A 165 -0.29 3.39 -10.57
C LYS A 165 -0.23 3.48 -12.10
N PRO A 166 0.28 2.46 -12.80
CA PRO A 166 0.37 2.44 -14.27
C PRO A 166 -0.97 2.63 -15.00
N ALA A 167 -2.11 2.36 -14.35
CA ALA A 167 -3.44 2.56 -14.93
C ALA A 167 -3.96 4.01 -14.84
N ASN A 168 -3.34 4.85 -13.99
CA ASN A 168 -3.75 6.23 -13.73
C ASN A 168 -2.76 7.26 -14.29
N ILE A 169 -1.78 6.83 -15.09
CA ILE A 169 -0.84 7.72 -15.78
C ILE A 169 -1.03 7.49 -17.28
N ILE A 170 -1.39 8.53 -18.02
CA ILE A 170 -1.60 8.50 -19.47
C ILE A 170 -0.48 9.25 -20.17
N ARG A 171 0.15 8.62 -21.17
CA ARG A 171 0.98 9.33 -22.14
C ARG A 171 0.08 9.99 -23.18
N ARG A 172 -0.02 11.32 -23.12
CA ARG A 172 -0.86 12.13 -24.01
C ARG A 172 -0.31 12.09 -25.43
N ARG A 173 -1.18 11.84 -26.41
CA ARG A 173 -0.80 11.62 -27.82
C ARG A 173 -0.30 12.88 -28.53
N LEU A 174 -0.72 14.07 -28.08
CA LEU A 174 -0.40 15.35 -28.71
C LEU A 174 1.08 15.73 -28.56
N ASP A 175 1.68 15.43 -27.42
CA ASP A 175 3.00 15.94 -26.99
C ASP A 175 3.86 14.89 -26.28
N ASN A 176 3.40 13.62 -26.19
CA ASN A 176 4.04 12.50 -25.48
C ASN A 176 4.31 12.70 -23.98
N ARG A 177 3.77 13.78 -23.38
CA ARG A 177 3.83 14.07 -21.94
C ARG A 177 3.02 13.08 -21.12
N LEU A 178 3.48 12.77 -19.91
CA LEU A 178 2.72 12.01 -18.93
C LEU A 178 1.74 12.92 -18.20
N VAL A 179 0.50 12.48 -18.13
CA VAL A 179 -0.62 13.15 -17.46
C VAL A 179 -1.15 12.21 -16.37
N LEU A 180 -1.14 12.66 -15.12
CA LEU A 180 -1.66 11.91 -13.99
C LEU A 180 -3.17 12.15 -13.88
N ILE A 181 -3.94 11.07 -13.84
CA ILE A 181 -5.40 11.11 -13.76
C ILE A 181 -5.90 10.48 -12.46
N ASP A 182 -7.11 10.86 -12.08
CA ASP A 182 -7.95 10.09 -11.15
C ASP A 182 -7.48 10.04 -9.67
N PHE A 183 -7.44 11.22 -9.04
CA PHE A 183 -7.15 11.42 -7.61
C PHE A 183 -7.91 10.44 -6.71
N GLY A 184 -7.19 9.88 -5.72
CA GLY A 184 -7.67 8.78 -4.88
C GLY A 184 -8.58 9.18 -3.72
N ALA A 185 -8.64 10.47 -3.35
CA ALA A 185 -9.17 10.94 -2.07
C ALA A 185 -10.60 10.48 -1.71
N VAL A 186 -11.48 10.28 -2.71
CA VAL A 186 -12.86 9.81 -2.50
C VAL A 186 -12.96 8.28 -2.38
N LYS A 187 -12.00 7.54 -2.97
CA LYS A 187 -12.02 6.07 -2.99
C LYS A 187 -11.86 5.49 -1.58
N ASP A 188 -10.97 6.09 -0.77
CA ASP A 188 -10.68 5.62 0.59
C ASP A 188 -11.86 5.84 1.56
N GLU A 189 -12.46 7.04 1.52
CA GLU A 189 -13.48 7.47 2.50
C GLU A 189 -14.92 7.00 2.10
N VAL A 190 -15.23 6.79 0.80
CA VAL A 190 -16.52 6.18 0.38
C VAL A 190 -16.56 4.67 0.66
N SER A 191 -15.43 3.96 0.54
CA SER A 191 -15.35 2.53 0.85
C SER A 191 -15.73 2.22 2.30
N GLN A 192 -15.43 3.16 3.21
CA GLN A 192 -15.83 3.14 4.63
C GLN A 192 -17.36 3.15 4.83
N THR A 193 -18.11 3.63 3.84
CA THR A 193 -19.53 3.97 3.99
C THR A 193 -20.46 2.87 3.47
N GLY A 194 -20.04 2.09 2.46
CA GLY A 194 -20.70 0.83 2.09
C GLY A 194 -20.52 -0.29 3.12
N LEU A 195 -19.47 -0.22 3.94
CA LEU A 195 -19.20 -1.20 5.01
C LEU A 195 -20.02 -1.00 6.29
N LEU A 196 -20.79 0.08 6.42
CA LEU A 196 -21.49 0.44 7.66
C LEU A 196 -22.97 0.07 7.69
N LEU A 197 -23.54 -0.54 6.64
CA LEU A 197 -24.99 -0.69 6.48
C LEU A 197 -25.49 -2.10 6.15
N ASP A 198 -24.73 -2.93 5.42
CA ASP A 198 -25.16 -4.29 5.07
C ASP A 198 -24.51 -5.35 5.97
N SER A 199 -25.03 -5.51 7.19
CA SER A 199 -24.48 -6.42 8.21
C SER A 199 -24.87 -7.90 8.04
N GLU A 200 -25.71 -8.26 7.07
CA GLU A 200 -26.30 -9.62 6.99
C GLU A 200 -26.08 -10.37 5.66
N THR A 201 -25.72 -9.70 4.56
CA THR A 201 -25.64 -10.34 3.22
C THR A 201 -24.42 -9.94 2.40
N MET A 202 -23.20 -10.22 2.90
CA MET A 202 -22.00 -10.20 2.06
C MET A 202 -21.22 -11.50 2.15
N THR A 203 -21.23 -12.25 1.04
CA THR A 203 -20.40 -13.45 0.85
C THR A 203 -18.92 -13.07 0.68
N PRO A 204 -17.96 -13.98 0.96
CA PRO A 204 -16.54 -13.59 1.14
C PRO A 204 -15.76 -13.18 -0.13
N ASN A 205 -16.45 -12.82 -1.22
CA ASN A 205 -15.87 -12.77 -2.57
C ASN A 205 -16.31 -11.54 -3.40
N THR A 206 -16.27 -10.33 -2.84
CA THR A 206 -16.17 -9.10 -3.67
C THR A 206 -15.10 -8.12 -3.14
N SER A 207 -14.44 -7.46 -4.08
CA SER A 207 -13.20 -6.70 -3.88
C SER A 207 -13.43 -5.27 -3.38
N PHE A 208 -13.20 -5.01 -2.09
CA PHE A 208 -13.04 -3.65 -1.54
C PHE A 208 -11.83 -3.55 -0.59
N ALA A 209 -10.64 -3.78 -1.15
CA ALA A 209 -9.40 -3.31 -0.53
C ALA A 209 -9.22 -1.81 -0.84
N ILE A 210 -8.90 -1.03 0.21
CA ILE A 210 -8.60 0.41 0.09
C ILE A 210 -7.15 0.58 -0.40
N GLY A 211 -6.94 1.44 -1.39
CA GLY A 211 -5.72 1.49 -2.20
C GLY A 211 -5.61 0.33 -3.20
N THR A 212 -4.89 0.54 -4.31
CA THR A 212 -4.72 -0.53 -5.32
C THR A 212 -3.73 -1.59 -4.80
N PRO A 213 -4.13 -2.88 -4.67
CA PRO A 213 -3.26 -3.90 -4.08
C PRO A 213 -1.93 -4.08 -4.84
N GLY A 214 -0.81 -3.88 -4.14
CA GLY A 214 0.55 -3.92 -4.69
C GLY A 214 1.15 -2.57 -5.08
N PHE A 215 0.38 -1.48 -5.03
CA PHE A 215 0.88 -0.11 -5.29
C PHE A 215 0.71 0.81 -4.08
N ALA A 216 -0.37 0.64 -3.31
CA ALA A 216 -0.58 1.40 -2.08
C ALA A 216 0.35 0.89 -0.95
N PRO A 217 1.09 1.78 -0.26
CA PRO A 217 1.89 1.42 0.92
C PRO A 217 1.04 1.28 2.19
N ARG A 218 1.63 0.72 3.25
CA ARG A 218 0.92 0.33 4.49
C ARG A 218 0.22 1.50 5.17
N GLU A 219 0.86 2.67 5.25
CA GLU A 219 0.30 3.86 5.88
C GLU A 219 -0.90 4.42 5.11
N GLN A 220 -0.91 4.30 3.78
CA GLN A 220 -2.07 4.62 2.96
C GLN A 220 -3.20 3.60 3.14
N MET A 221 -2.89 2.30 3.24
CA MET A 221 -3.87 1.26 3.56
C MET A 221 -4.48 1.44 4.96
N ALA A 222 -3.73 2.04 5.89
CA ALA A 222 -4.20 2.51 7.20
C ALA A 222 -4.94 3.87 7.16
N MET A 223 -5.19 4.41 5.97
CA MET A 223 -5.83 5.71 5.70
C MET A 223 -5.14 6.92 6.34
N LYS A 224 -3.82 6.84 6.50
CA LYS A 224 -2.93 7.95 6.87
C LYS A 224 -1.86 8.19 5.77
N PRO A 225 -2.27 8.48 4.52
CA PRO A 225 -1.30 8.74 3.44
C PRO A 225 -0.49 10.02 3.74
N VAL A 226 0.79 9.98 3.38
CA VAL A 226 1.74 11.11 3.42
C VAL A 226 2.35 11.32 2.03
N TYR A 227 3.09 12.40 1.79
CA TYR A 227 3.75 12.62 0.48
C TYR A 227 4.66 11.46 0.08
N ALA A 228 5.39 10.87 1.05
CA ALA A 228 6.20 9.68 0.85
C ALA A 228 5.39 8.41 0.47
N SER A 229 4.06 8.41 0.62
CA SER A 229 3.20 7.32 0.14
C SER A 229 3.06 7.33 -1.38
N ASP A 230 2.95 8.52 -1.97
CA ASP A 230 2.95 8.70 -3.43
C ASP A 230 4.31 8.34 -4.03
N LEU A 231 5.43 8.63 -3.33
CA LEU A 231 6.77 8.21 -3.75
C LEU A 231 6.92 6.67 -3.78
N TYR A 232 6.39 5.97 -2.77
CA TYR A 232 6.35 4.49 -2.79
C TYR A 232 5.49 3.98 -3.95
N ALA A 233 4.31 4.56 -4.16
CA ALA A 233 3.41 4.15 -5.24
C ALA A 233 4.00 4.41 -6.63
N LEU A 234 4.85 5.44 -6.78
CA LEU A 234 5.67 5.66 -7.97
C LEU A 234 6.79 4.61 -8.09
N GLY A 235 7.52 4.27 -7.03
CA GLY A 235 8.51 3.19 -7.05
C GLY A 235 7.90 1.83 -7.45
N ALA A 236 6.73 1.50 -6.89
CA ALA A 236 5.95 0.31 -7.24
C ALA A 236 5.41 0.36 -8.69
N THR A 237 5.10 1.56 -9.19
CA THR A 237 4.80 1.80 -10.61
C THR A 237 6.01 1.48 -11.48
N CYS A 238 7.21 1.95 -11.12
CA CYS A 238 8.45 1.68 -11.85
C CYS A 238 8.80 0.19 -11.88
N LEU A 239 8.64 -0.55 -10.78
CA LEU A 239 8.78 -2.01 -10.79
C LEU A 239 7.79 -2.69 -11.74
N TYR A 240 6.53 -2.23 -11.78
CA TYR A 240 5.57 -2.76 -12.76
C TYR A 240 6.01 -2.52 -14.21
N LEU A 241 6.64 -1.37 -14.50
CA LEU A 241 7.13 -1.05 -15.84
C LEU A 241 8.32 -1.95 -16.23
N LEU A 242 9.24 -2.25 -15.32
CA LEU A 242 10.39 -3.13 -15.56
C LEU A 242 9.98 -4.62 -15.67
N ILE A 243 9.07 -5.09 -14.80
CA ILE A 243 8.74 -6.53 -14.64
C ILE A 243 7.51 -6.94 -15.47
N GLY A 244 6.65 -5.99 -15.85
CA GLY A 244 5.38 -6.23 -16.53
C GLY A 244 4.26 -6.82 -15.65
N GLN A 245 4.54 -7.08 -14.36
CA GLN A 245 3.63 -7.71 -13.41
C GLN A 245 3.39 -6.83 -12.17
N SER A 246 2.22 -6.99 -11.54
CA SER A 246 1.89 -6.25 -10.31
C SER A 246 2.85 -6.63 -9.17
N PRO A 247 3.41 -5.65 -8.41
CA PRO A 247 4.30 -5.94 -7.30
C PRO A 247 3.67 -6.82 -6.20
N ARG A 248 2.33 -6.91 -6.13
CA ARG A 248 1.62 -7.87 -5.25
C ARG A 248 1.94 -9.35 -5.54
N ARG A 249 2.49 -9.67 -6.73
CA ARG A 249 2.91 -11.02 -7.11
C ARG A 249 4.37 -11.32 -6.77
N LEU A 250 5.11 -10.33 -6.29
CA LEU A 250 6.48 -10.50 -5.81
C LEU A 250 6.42 -10.92 -4.35
N ASP A 251 7.32 -11.80 -3.96
CA ASP A 251 7.49 -12.17 -2.56
C ASP A 251 8.01 -10.97 -1.76
N CYS A 252 7.83 -11.00 -0.45
CA CYS A 252 8.37 -9.99 0.45
C CYS A 252 9.19 -10.68 1.53
N ASP A 253 10.29 -10.04 1.94
CA ASP A 253 11.09 -10.49 3.06
C ASP A 253 10.21 -10.55 4.34
N PRO A 254 10.15 -11.69 5.06
CA PRO A 254 9.25 -11.84 6.19
C PRO A 254 9.73 -11.12 7.47
N GLY A 255 11.00 -10.69 7.53
CA GLY A 255 11.60 -10.00 8.67
C GLY A 255 11.49 -8.48 8.60
N ASN A 256 11.68 -7.87 7.42
CA ASN A 256 11.64 -6.41 7.21
C ASN A 256 10.43 -5.95 6.36
N GLY A 257 9.81 -6.85 5.59
CA GLY A 257 8.66 -6.54 4.73
C GLY A 257 8.97 -5.87 3.40
N GLU A 258 10.24 -5.81 3.00
CA GLU A 258 10.68 -5.29 1.70
C GLU A 258 10.31 -6.24 0.57
N ILE A 259 10.04 -5.69 -0.62
CA ILE A 259 9.71 -6.48 -1.80
C ILE A 259 10.98 -7.17 -2.31
N LEU A 260 10.91 -8.46 -2.63
CA LEU A 260 12.02 -9.20 -3.23
C LEU A 260 11.91 -9.10 -4.75
N TRP A 261 12.63 -8.14 -5.34
CA TRP A 261 12.49 -7.78 -6.76
C TRP A 261 13.80 -7.81 -7.55
N HIS A 262 14.96 -7.79 -6.89
CA HIS A 262 16.30 -7.71 -7.52
C HIS A 262 16.53 -8.83 -8.54
N ASP A 263 16.22 -10.08 -8.20
CA ASP A 263 16.37 -11.26 -9.10
C ASP A 263 15.43 -11.24 -10.32
N ARG A 264 14.54 -10.24 -10.44
CA ARG A 264 13.54 -10.15 -11.52
C ARG A 264 13.90 -9.15 -12.61
N VAL A 265 14.92 -8.32 -12.41
CA VAL A 265 15.31 -7.25 -13.34
C VAL A 265 16.82 -7.08 -13.39
N CYS A 266 17.34 -6.64 -14.53
CA CYS A 266 18.73 -6.23 -14.68
C CYS A 266 18.76 -4.75 -15.02
N ILE A 267 19.19 -3.92 -14.08
CA ILE A 267 19.30 -2.45 -14.16
C ILE A 267 20.57 -2.01 -13.42
N SER A 268 20.99 -0.75 -13.60
CA SER A 268 22.16 -0.20 -12.95
C SER A 268 22.08 -0.25 -11.40
N PRO A 269 23.22 -0.35 -10.70
CA PRO A 269 23.26 -0.20 -9.24
C PRO A 269 22.68 1.14 -8.77
N HIS A 270 22.83 2.20 -9.56
CA HIS A 270 22.30 3.54 -9.28
C HIS A 270 20.76 3.55 -9.23
N LEU A 271 20.09 3.07 -10.28
CA LEU A 271 18.63 2.98 -10.27
C LEU A 271 18.13 1.97 -9.22
N THR A 272 18.91 0.90 -8.95
CA THR A 272 18.58 -0.08 -7.90
C THR A 272 18.48 0.59 -6.53
N GLN A 273 19.50 1.35 -6.13
CA GLN A 273 19.52 2.07 -4.84
C GLN A 273 18.37 3.08 -4.72
N ILE A 274 18.03 3.78 -5.82
CA ILE A 274 16.90 4.71 -5.84
C ILE A 274 15.58 3.97 -5.62
N LEU A 275 15.31 2.89 -6.37
CA LEU A 275 14.07 2.14 -6.24
C LEU A 275 13.95 1.47 -4.86
N ASP A 276 15.01 0.87 -4.33
CA ASP A 276 15.01 0.31 -2.98
C ASP A 276 14.64 1.35 -1.91
N LYS A 277 15.22 2.55 -2.00
CA LYS A 277 14.93 3.66 -1.08
C LYS A 277 13.55 4.28 -1.30
N MET A 278 12.97 4.22 -2.49
CA MET A 278 11.56 4.58 -2.73
C MET A 278 10.59 3.52 -2.16
N LEU A 279 10.98 2.25 -2.18
CA LEU A 279 10.15 1.11 -1.81
C LEU A 279 10.26 0.69 -0.34
N LYS A 280 11.06 1.37 0.49
CA LYS A 280 11.18 1.01 1.91
C LYS A 280 9.81 1.02 2.61
N PRO A 281 9.42 -0.07 3.30
CA PRO A 281 8.14 -0.16 4.00
C PRO A 281 7.97 0.90 5.10
N LEU A 282 9.07 1.27 5.77
CA LEU A 282 9.10 2.25 6.85
C LEU A 282 9.47 3.64 6.32
N LEU A 283 8.71 4.66 6.75
CA LEU A 283 8.82 6.02 6.23
C LEU A 283 10.18 6.67 6.46
N HIS A 284 10.86 6.39 7.58
CA HIS A 284 12.14 7.01 7.92
C HIS A 284 13.33 6.49 7.10
N TYR A 285 13.19 5.32 6.47
CA TYR A 285 14.15 4.82 5.47
C TYR A 285 13.77 5.20 4.04
N ARG A 286 12.57 5.77 3.84
CA ARG A 286 12.07 6.20 2.53
C ARG A 286 12.50 7.63 2.23
N TYR A 287 12.53 8.00 0.95
CA TYR A 287 12.58 9.40 0.55
C TYR A 287 11.42 10.20 1.16
N SER A 288 11.72 11.42 1.61
CA SER A 288 10.74 12.31 2.28
C SER A 288 10.06 13.30 1.34
N SER A 289 10.62 13.51 0.14
CA SER A 289 10.19 14.50 -0.85
C SER A 289 10.61 14.08 -2.25
N ALA A 290 9.91 14.57 -3.28
CA ALA A 290 10.21 14.24 -4.68
C ALA A 290 11.56 14.83 -5.14
N GLU A 291 11.92 15.99 -4.60
CA GLU A 291 13.17 16.71 -4.86
C GLU A 291 14.40 15.91 -4.44
N GLN A 292 14.32 15.12 -3.35
CA GLN A 292 15.40 14.22 -2.95
C GLN A 292 15.59 13.07 -3.93
N VAL A 293 14.49 12.52 -4.47
CA VAL A 293 14.56 11.46 -5.50
C VAL A 293 15.16 12.01 -6.79
N LEU A 294 14.74 13.21 -7.22
CA LEU A 294 15.30 13.89 -8.39
C LEU A 294 16.79 14.22 -8.21
N ALA A 295 17.19 14.67 -7.03
CA ALA A 295 18.59 14.96 -6.73
C ALA A 295 19.47 13.69 -6.81
N ASP A 296 19.02 12.58 -6.21
CA ASP A 296 19.76 11.32 -6.28
C ASP A 296 19.69 10.71 -7.70
N LEU A 297 18.58 10.82 -8.44
CA LEU A 297 18.47 10.40 -9.85
C LEU A 297 19.49 11.10 -10.75
N ASN A 298 19.65 12.42 -10.60
CA ASN A 298 20.58 13.23 -11.40
C ASN A 298 22.06 13.13 -10.97
N ARG A 299 22.38 12.45 -9.86
CA ARG A 299 23.74 12.24 -9.35
C ARG A 299 24.44 11.00 -9.94
N GLU A 300 24.03 10.56 -11.12
CA GLU A 300 24.55 9.33 -11.74
C GLU A 300 26.09 9.32 -11.78
N PRO A 301 26.76 8.34 -11.14
CA PRO A 301 28.22 8.32 -11.06
C PRO A 301 28.83 8.27 -12.45
N SER A 302 29.61 9.29 -12.81
CA SER A 302 30.43 9.28 -14.02
C SER A 302 31.35 8.06 -14.01
N SER A 303 31.37 7.30 -15.11
CA SER A 303 32.09 6.02 -15.25
C SER A 303 33.62 6.10 -15.10
N GLU A 304 34.16 7.29 -14.86
CA GLU A 304 35.59 7.56 -14.65
C GLU A 304 36.02 7.38 -13.18
N ALA A 305 35.08 7.37 -12.22
CA ALA A 305 35.39 7.39 -10.79
C ALA A 305 35.72 6.03 -10.15
N PHE A 306 35.53 4.91 -10.85
CA PHE A 306 35.69 3.55 -10.30
C PHE A 306 37.06 2.89 -10.55
N SER A 307 38.07 3.65 -11.02
CA SER A 307 39.37 3.07 -11.43
C SER A 307 40.50 3.18 -10.39
N SER A 308 40.28 3.81 -9.22
CA SER A 308 41.38 4.25 -8.35
C SER A 308 41.40 3.76 -6.89
N GLU A 309 40.43 2.96 -6.41
CA GLU A 309 40.40 2.55 -4.98
C GLU A 309 40.50 1.04 -4.69
N GLU A 310 40.30 0.13 -5.66
CA GLU A 310 40.41 -1.33 -5.41
C GLU A 310 41.82 -1.93 -5.61
N THR A 311 42.78 -1.20 -6.20
CA THR A 311 44.14 -1.73 -6.50
C THR A 311 45.16 -1.62 -5.35
N ALA A 312 44.76 -1.11 -4.17
CA ALA A 312 45.68 -0.86 -3.06
C ALA A 312 45.77 -1.99 -1.99
N ALA A 313 44.88 -2.99 -2.03
CA ALA A 313 44.72 -3.95 -0.93
C ALA A 313 45.41 -5.31 -1.12
N GLU A 314 45.79 -5.69 -2.36
CA GLU A 314 46.10 -7.10 -2.71
C GLU A 314 47.58 -7.39 -3.00
N LEU A 315 48.51 -6.51 -2.60
CA LEU A 315 49.95 -6.62 -2.88
C LEU A 315 50.86 -6.64 -1.63
N THR A 316 50.39 -7.24 -0.52
CA THR A 316 51.17 -7.28 0.74
C THR A 316 51.22 -8.63 1.46
N LEU A 317 51.02 -9.77 0.77
CA LEU A 317 51.06 -11.08 1.44
C LEU A 317 51.57 -12.29 0.61
N ALA A 318 52.64 -12.12 -0.18
CA ALA A 318 53.41 -13.25 -0.70
C ALA A 318 54.84 -12.83 -1.15
N ASN A 319 55.84 -12.88 -0.25
CA ASN A 319 57.26 -13.09 -0.62
C ASN A 319 58.20 -13.29 0.58
N LEU A 320 58.36 -14.54 1.01
CA LEU A 320 59.51 -15.13 1.72
C LEU A 320 59.41 -16.65 1.49
N GLY A 321 60.35 -17.38 0.87
CA GLY A 321 61.54 -17.03 0.09
C GLY A 321 62.23 -18.33 -0.36
N GLU A 322 63.13 -18.25 -1.37
CA GLU A 322 64.27 -19.18 -1.67
C GLU A 322 63.98 -20.71 -1.90
N SER A 323 64.63 -21.48 -2.79
CA SER A 323 65.64 -21.23 -3.84
C SER A 323 65.86 -22.50 -4.72
N ASN A 324 65.98 -22.34 -6.05
CA ASN A 324 66.81 -23.03 -7.09
C ASN A 324 67.42 -24.47 -6.90
N PRO A 325 67.90 -25.17 -7.97
CA PRO A 325 67.60 -25.13 -9.44
C PRO A 325 67.59 -26.51 -10.18
N ARG A 326 67.45 -26.48 -11.53
CA ARG A 326 67.68 -27.57 -12.55
C ARG A 326 66.58 -28.66 -12.65
N GLU A 327 66.34 -29.35 -13.78
CA GLU A 327 67.02 -29.40 -15.10
C GLU A 327 66.01 -29.51 -16.28
N SER A 328 66.40 -30.07 -17.44
CA SER A 328 65.86 -29.79 -18.80
C SER A 328 64.70 -30.68 -19.34
N ASP A 329 64.32 -30.37 -20.61
CA ASP A 329 63.52 -31.13 -21.60
C ASP A 329 61.99 -30.88 -21.58
N GLY A 330 61.30 -30.58 -22.70
CA GLY A 330 61.74 -30.27 -24.07
C GLY A 330 60.59 -30.37 -25.11
N PHE A 331 60.53 -29.45 -26.08
CA PHE A 331 59.65 -29.45 -27.29
C PHE A 331 58.12 -29.31 -27.04
N GLU A 332 57.29 -28.69 -27.89
CA GLU A 332 57.48 -28.09 -29.23
C GLU A 332 56.45 -26.96 -29.49
N GLU A 333 56.83 -25.97 -30.33
CA GLU A 333 56.05 -25.13 -31.31
C GLU A 333 54.52 -24.90 -31.19
N THR A 334 53.88 -23.82 -31.69
CA THR A 334 54.17 -22.50 -32.34
C THR A 334 52.84 -21.71 -32.32
N ASP A 335 52.65 -20.44 -32.69
CA ASP A 335 53.36 -19.15 -32.75
C ASP A 335 52.44 -18.19 -33.59
N TYR A 336 52.56 -16.86 -33.43
CA TYR A 336 51.87 -15.77 -34.15
C TYR A 336 50.32 -15.74 -34.18
N GLY A 337 49.62 -14.60 -34.08
CA GLY A 337 49.98 -13.20 -34.27
C GLY A 337 48.69 -12.40 -34.60
N SER A 338 48.56 -11.18 -34.07
CA SER A 338 47.41 -10.26 -34.30
C SER A 338 47.73 -9.17 -35.34
N PRO A 339 46.80 -8.25 -35.71
CA PRO A 339 45.34 -8.33 -35.86
C PRO A 339 44.96 -8.17 -37.36
N PRO A 340 44.60 -7.01 -38.01
CA PRO A 340 44.11 -5.69 -37.58
C PRO A 340 42.56 -5.54 -37.75
N ALA A 341 42.03 -4.36 -38.12
CA ALA A 341 40.59 -4.03 -38.20
C ALA A 341 40.15 -3.42 -39.55
N ALA A 342 38.87 -3.55 -39.94
CA ALA A 342 38.24 -2.67 -40.95
C ALA A 342 36.69 -2.55 -40.88
N LYS A 343 36.25 -1.33 -41.19
CA LYS A 343 34.93 -0.69 -41.29
C LYS A 343 33.83 -1.33 -42.19
N ALA A 344 32.58 -1.10 -41.73
CA ALA A 344 31.41 -0.53 -42.45
C ALA A 344 30.51 -1.33 -43.42
N ASN A 345 29.23 -0.92 -43.42
CA ASN A 345 28.09 -1.23 -44.32
C ASN A 345 27.62 -2.71 -44.28
N GLY A 346 26.34 -3.08 -44.15
CA GLY A 346 25.07 -2.36 -44.21
C GLY A 346 24.31 -2.69 -45.50
N PHE A 347 23.21 -3.46 -45.44
CA PHE A 347 22.14 -3.49 -46.47
C PHE A 347 20.89 -4.31 -46.05
N SER A 348 19.71 -3.74 -46.32
CA SER A 348 18.40 -4.36 -46.68
C SER A 348 17.86 -5.62 -45.97
N HIS A 349 16.75 -5.44 -45.24
CA HIS A 349 15.70 -6.45 -45.02
C HIS A 349 14.57 -6.31 -46.08
N PRO A 350 14.03 -7.41 -46.64
CA PRO A 350 12.72 -7.43 -47.29
C PRO A 350 11.59 -7.82 -46.33
N GLN A 351 10.39 -7.26 -46.55
CA GLN A 351 9.10 -7.85 -46.14
C GLN A 351 8.77 -9.03 -47.10
N VAL A 352 7.75 -9.90 -46.96
CA VAL A 352 6.32 -9.77 -46.56
C VAL A 352 5.78 -11.18 -46.11
N PRO A 353 4.46 -11.49 -45.91
CA PRO A 353 4.01 -12.41 -44.84
C PRO A 353 3.25 -13.69 -45.34
N PRO A 354 2.02 -14.05 -44.87
CA PRO A 354 1.75 -14.99 -43.77
C PRO A 354 0.90 -16.24 -44.17
N THR A 355 0.29 -16.89 -43.17
CA THR A 355 -0.82 -17.89 -43.17
C THR A 355 -0.40 -19.36 -42.92
N PRO A 356 -1.33 -20.31 -42.63
CA PRO A 356 -1.72 -20.64 -41.24
C PRO A 356 -1.66 -22.16 -40.94
N ILE A 357 -2.06 -22.63 -39.74
CA ILE A 357 -2.74 -23.94 -39.55
C ILE A 357 -3.33 -24.12 -38.13
N SER A 358 -4.28 -25.07 -38.05
CA SER A 358 -5.30 -25.36 -37.04
C SER A 358 -4.88 -25.86 -35.64
N ALA A 359 -5.88 -25.83 -34.75
CA ALA A 359 -5.96 -26.25 -33.36
C ALA A 359 -5.71 -27.74 -33.03
N ALA A 360 -5.48 -28.01 -31.73
CA ALA A 360 -5.84 -29.26 -31.06
C ALA A 360 -6.24 -29.00 -29.59
N THR A 361 -7.17 -29.80 -29.07
CA THR A 361 -7.74 -29.74 -27.70
C THR A 361 -7.23 -30.93 -26.87
N VAL A 362 -6.95 -30.74 -25.58
CA VAL A 362 -6.84 -31.87 -24.61
C VAL A 362 -7.43 -31.46 -23.25
N GLU A 363 -8.17 -32.39 -22.63
CA GLU A 363 -8.93 -32.23 -21.39
C GLU A 363 -8.14 -32.65 -20.13
N MET A 364 -8.70 -32.33 -18.95
CA MET A 364 -8.23 -32.77 -17.63
C MET A 364 -9.01 -34.00 -17.14
N PRO A 365 -8.39 -34.96 -16.44
CA PRO A 365 -9.10 -35.96 -15.64
C PRO A 365 -9.15 -35.60 -14.15
N SER A 366 -10.30 -35.87 -13.53
CA SER A 366 -10.48 -35.91 -12.07
C SER A 366 -10.03 -37.27 -11.50
N PRO A 367 -9.92 -37.42 -10.16
CA PRO A 367 -10.70 -38.51 -9.56
C PRO A 367 -11.31 -38.21 -8.18
N ASN A 368 -12.29 -39.06 -7.85
CA ASN A 368 -13.02 -39.24 -6.58
C ASN A 368 -13.52 -40.72 -6.60
N PRO A 369 -13.99 -41.37 -5.52
CA PRO A 369 -13.86 -41.09 -4.08
C PRO A 369 -13.49 -42.35 -3.20
N SER A 370 -13.29 -42.12 -1.90
CA SER A 370 -13.69 -42.95 -0.72
C SER A 370 -13.49 -44.49 -0.66
N TYR A 371 -12.92 -44.99 0.46
CA TYR A 371 -13.68 -45.60 1.58
C TYR A 371 -12.80 -46.12 2.77
N HIS A 372 -13.36 -46.10 4.00
CA HIS A 372 -13.23 -47.02 5.18
C HIS A 372 -11.86 -47.67 5.58
N ASP A 373 -11.53 -47.98 6.85
CA ASP A 373 -12.07 -47.70 8.21
C ASP A 373 -11.03 -48.12 9.30
N THR A 374 -11.22 -47.75 10.58
CA THR A 374 -10.69 -48.40 11.83
C THR A 374 -9.16 -48.59 12.02
N SER A 375 -8.55 -48.83 13.20
CA SER A 375 -8.84 -48.62 14.64
C SER A 375 -7.57 -49.03 15.47
N GLY A 376 -7.46 -48.62 16.75
CA GLY A 376 -6.48 -49.17 17.74
C GLY A 376 -5.48 -48.12 18.29
N GLU A 377 -5.52 -47.74 19.58
CA GLU A 377 -4.89 -48.40 20.76
C GLU A 377 -3.35 -48.17 20.85
N THR A 378 -2.68 -47.91 22.00
CA THR A 378 -3.05 -47.74 23.43
C THR A 378 -1.94 -46.95 24.20
N GLY A 379 -2.29 -46.34 25.34
CA GLY A 379 -1.45 -46.33 26.57
C GLY A 379 -0.34 -45.27 26.78
N GLY A 380 -0.13 -44.88 28.04
CA GLY A 380 1.15 -44.35 28.54
C GLY A 380 1.10 -43.05 29.38
N ASP A 381 1.04 -43.17 30.71
CA ASP A 381 1.15 -42.05 31.66
C ASP A 381 2.54 -41.39 31.72
N SER A 382 2.61 -40.12 32.15
CA SER A 382 3.42 -39.75 33.33
C SER A 382 3.33 -38.26 33.71
N VAL A 383 3.55 -38.00 35.01
CA VAL A 383 3.41 -36.70 35.69
C VAL A 383 4.77 -36.06 35.90
N SER A 384 4.90 -34.74 35.74
CA SER A 384 5.73 -33.94 36.65
C SER A 384 5.30 -32.47 36.69
N SER A 385 5.45 -31.87 37.88
CA SER A 385 5.17 -30.46 38.16
C SER A 385 6.44 -29.78 38.67
N SER A 386 6.54 -28.45 38.51
CA SER A 386 7.32 -27.62 39.44
C SER A 386 6.96 -26.13 39.30
N ARG A 387 7.37 -25.35 40.32
CA ARG A 387 6.71 -24.11 40.76
C ARG A 387 7.37 -22.81 40.28
N SER A 388 6.60 -21.73 40.45
CA SER A 388 6.97 -20.32 40.38
C SER A 388 8.14 -19.88 41.28
N LEU A 389 8.72 -18.71 40.97
CA LEU A 389 9.18 -17.75 41.99
C LEU A 389 8.92 -16.29 41.54
N SER A 390 8.76 -15.39 42.50
CA SER A 390 8.37 -13.98 42.32
C SER A 390 9.25 -13.05 43.15
N TRP A 391 9.50 -11.83 42.66
CA TRP A 391 10.19 -10.77 43.42
C TRP A 391 9.51 -9.41 43.24
N THR A 392 9.57 -8.56 44.27
CA THR A 392 8.95 -7.24 44.35
C THR A 392 9.89 -6.23 45.01
N ALA A 393 9.83 -4.95 44.61
CA ALA A 393 10.43 -3.82 45.36
C ALA A 393 9.75 -2.48 45.00
N LYS A 394 9.67 -1.54 45.97
CA LYS A 394 9.07 -0.19 45.87
C LYS A 394 10.04 0.90 46.34
N ARG A 395 9.91 2.12 45.80
CA ARG A 395 10.27 3.46 46.37
C ARG A 395 9.73 4.53 45.38
N THR A 396 8.87 5.52 45.69
CA THR A 396 8.81 6.61 46.71
C THR A 396 9.82 7.74 46.41
N ILE A 397 9.51 8.75 45.56
CA ILE A 397 8.79 10.05 45.78
C ILE A 397 9.64 11.17 46.43
N SER A 398 9.81 12.33 45.75
CA SER A 398 9.50 13.70 46.25
C SER A 398 9.85 14.85 45.26
N ASN A 399 8.90 15.81 45.09
CA ASN A 399 8.94 17.30 44.99
C ASN A 399 10.10 18.06 44.27
N SER A 400 9.98 19.29 43.72
CA SER A 400 8.91 20.31 43.68
C SER A 400 9.09 21.36 42.54
N THR A 401 7.97 21.85 41.99
CA THR A 401 7.64 23.24 41.55
C THR A 401 8.70 24.28 41.12
N ALA A 402 8.53 24.84 39.90
CA ALA A 402 8.43 26.30 39.62
C ALA A 402 8.00 26.57 38.15
N LEU A 403 7.47 27.77 37.85
CA LEU A 403 6.92 28.18 36.54
C LEU A 403 7.88 29.09 35.75
N GLN A 404 7.74 29.13 34.41
CA GLN A 404 7.40 30.38 33.68
C GLN A 404 7.11 30.16 32.17
N TYR A 405 6.34 31.10 31.61
CA TYR A 405 5.97 31.22 30.19
C TYR A 405 7.06 31.96 29.40
N THR A 406 7.28 31.60 28.13
CA THR A 406 7.36 32.53 26.97
C THR A 406 7.33 31.75 25.65
N SER A 407 6.98 32.42 24.56
CA SER A 407 6.68 31.86 23.24
C SER A 407 7.71 32.19 22.16
N ALA A 408 7.77 31.30 21.16
CA ALA A 408 8.13 31.52 19.75
C ALA A 408 9.60 31.35 19.25
N THR A 409 9.65 30.81 18.02
CA THR A 409 10.75 30.77 17.02
C THR A 409 12.04 29.99 17.30
N ASP A 410 12.03 28.74 16.80
CA ASP A 410 12.93 28.24 15.74
C ASP A 410 14.47 28.22 15.95
N LYS A 411 15.02 27.03 16.23
CA LYS A 411 16.01 26.32 15.37
C LYS A 411 16.62 25.05 16.00
N THR A 412 16.67 23.99 15.18
CA THR A 412 17.68 22.91 15.10
C THR A 412 18.20 22.15 16.34
N SER A 413 18.30 20.83 16.13
CA SER A 413 19.28 19.88 16.70
C SER A 413 18.93 19.11 17.98
N SER A 414 19.68 18.03 18.15
CA SER A 414 19.45 16.82 18.92
C SER A 414 19.33 16.95 20.45
N SER A 415 18.56 16.01 21.00
CA SER A 415 18.67 15.44 22.35
C SER A 415 18.22 16.27 23.55
N ALA A 416 17.09 15.85 24.10
CA ALA A 416 17.09 15.44 25.50
C ALA A 416 16.74 13.95 25.54
N SER A 417 17.70 13.09 25.90
CA SER A 417 17.44 11.66 26.18
C SER A 417 16.76 11.51 27.54
N GLY A 418 15.59 12.14 27.68
CA GLY A 418 14.66 11.84 28.76
C GLY A 418 14.08 10.47 28.48
N LYS A 419 14.59 9.43 29.15
CA LYS A 419 14.04 8.08 29.07
C LYS A 419 12.52 8.17 29.19
N LEU A 420 11.80 7.57 28.23
CA LEU A 420 10.35 7.49 28.30
C LEU A 420 9.98 6.77 29.62
N THR A 421 8.97 7.27 30.32
CA THR A 421 8.48 6.72 31.57
C THR A 421 6.95 6.72 31.54
N PRO A 422 6.27 5.92 32.38
CA PRO A 422 4.82 6.00 32.54
C PRO A 422 4.31 7.42 32.81
N GLN A 423 5.03 8.22 33.61
CA GLN A 423 4.66 9.59 33.94
C GLN A 423 4.86 10.55 32.77
N THR A 424 6.01 10.49 32.08
CA THR A 424 6.26 11.37 30.91
C THR A 424 5.30 11.05 29.77
N LEU A 425 5.10 9.76 29.45
CA LEU A 425 4.10 9.33 28.47
C LEU A 425 2.70 9.85 28.78
N LYS A 426 2.23 9.68 30.03
CA LYS A 426 0.90 10.16 30.46
C LYS A 426 0.78 11.69 30.38
N THR A 427 1.88 12.40 30.61
CA THR A 427 1.92 13.87 30.55
C THR A 427 1.95 14.38 29.11
N SER A 428 2.77 13.77 28.26
CA SER A 428 2.81 13.95 26.81
C SER A 428 1.44 13.73 26.18
N TYR A 429 0.80 12.59 26.47
CA TYR A 429 -0.53 12.29 25.94
C TYR A 429 -1.58 13.33 26.36
N LYS A 430 -1.53 13.81 27.61
CA LYS A 430 -2.39 14.90 28.08
C LYS A 430 -2.13 16.25 27.38
N LYS A 431 -0.91 16.49 26.89
CA LYS A 431 -0.56 17.69 26.10
C LYS A 431 -1.00 17.60 24.63
N GLY A 432 -1.58 16.48 24.20
CA GLY A 432 -2.02 16.26 22.82
C GLY A 432 -1.08 15.40 21.99
N GLU A 433 0.08 15.00 22.52
CA GLU A 433 0.97 14.06 21.84
C GLU A 433 0.25 12.71 21.65
N ARG A 434 0.21 12.20 20.43
CA ARG A 434 -0.38 10.90 20.10
C ARG A 434 0.64 9.92 19.56
N ASP A 435 1.80 10.40 19.13
CA ASP A 435 2.81 9.57 18.52
C ASP A 435 3.84 9.09 19.54
N PHE A 436 3.86 7.77 19.75
CA PHE A 436 4.82 7.06 20.56
C PHE A 436 5.28 5.80 19.81
N ALA A 437 5.29 5.84 18.47
CA ALA A 437 5.78 4.75 17.64
C ALA A 437 7.23 4.37 17.99
N ASP A 438 7.56 3.10 17.74
CA ASP A 438 8.87 2.47 17.94
C ASP A 438 9.50 2.62 19.34
N CYS A 439 8.75 3.15 20.31
CA CYS A 439 9.20 3.36 21.68
C CYS A 439 9.35 2.04 22.43
N ASP A 440 10.25 2.02 23.42
CA ASP A 440 10.35 0.91 24.38
C ASP A 440 9.58 1.24 25.66
N LEU A 441 8.49 0.52 25.87
CA LEU A 441 7.61 0.58 27.03
C LEU A 441 7.67 -0.73 27.85
N SER A 442 8.62 -1.62 27.54
CA SER A 442 8.65 -2.98 28.07
C SER A 442 8.66 -2.98 29.60
N GLY A 443 7.70 -3.70 30.18
CA GLY A 443 7.52 -3.79 31.63
C GLY A 443 6.92 -2.55 32.32
N PHE A 444 6.45 -1.53 31.58
CA PHE A 444 5.81 -0.37 32.21
C PHE A 444 4.50 -0.76 32.90
N ASP A 445 4.19 -0.11 34.03
CA ASP A 445 2.87 -0.18 34.67
C ASP A 445 1.98 0.96 34.16
N LEU A 446 1.06 0.61 33.26
CA LEU A 446 0.14 1.49 32.56
C LEU A 446 -1.34 1.09 32.84
N GLN A 447 -1.59 0.51 34.02
CA GLN A 447 -2.94 0.17 34.47
C GLN A 447 -3.88 1.37 34.39
N HIS A 448 -5.08 1.13 33.85
CA HIS A 448 -6.14 2.14 33.74
C HIS A 448 -5.70 3.47 33.08
N ILE A 449 -4.71 3.42 32.18
CA ILE A 449 -4.28 4.60 31.44
C ILE A 449 -5.27 4.92 30.30
N GLU A 450 -5.52 6.22 30.10
CA GLU A 450 -6.30 6.73 28.98
C GLU A 450 -5.36 7.05 27.82
N LEU A 451 -5.37 6.21 26.78
CA LEU A 451 -4.53 6.30 25.58
C LEU A 451 -5.33 5.97 24.30
N SER A 452 -6.58 6.41 24.22
CA SER A 452 -7.37 6.25 23.00
C SER A 452 -6.69 6.93 21.80
N GLN A 453 -6.75 6.32 20.61
CA GLN A 453 -6.14 6.83 19.37
C GLN A 453 -4.61 7.06 19.46
N VAL A 454 -3.93 6.48 20.45
CA VAL A 454 -2.46 6.54 20.55
C VAL A 454 -1.83 5.75 19.39
N ASN A 455 -0.71 6.24 18.86
CA ASN A 455 0.15 5.49 17.96
C ASN A 455 1.26 4.83 18.78
N PHE A 456 1.22 3.50 18.83
CA PHE A 456 2.24 2.59 19.35
C PHE A 456 2.70 1.61 18.24
N TYR A 457 2.64 2.03 16.97
CA TYR A 457 3.18 1.29 15.84
C TYR A 457 4.62 0.83 16.14
N GLY A 458 4.95 -0.43 15.86
CA GLY A 458 6.29 -1.00 16.03
C GLY A 458 6.84 -1.04 17.48
N SER A 459 6.11 -0.49 18.46
CA SER A 459 6.60 -0.28 19.82
C SER A 459 6.82 -1.59 20.57
N LYS A 460 7.76 -1.59 21.52
CA LYS A 460 7.99 -2.72 22.42
C LYS A 460 7.14 -2.54 23.68
N LEU A 461 6.10 -3.34 23.82
CA LEU A 461 5.25 -3.43 25.00
C LEU A 461 5.40 -4.78 25.70
N VAL A 462 6.54 -5.45 25.57
CA VAL A 462 6.81 -6.77 26.15
C VAL A 462 6.61 -6.72 27.68
N ARG A 463 5.78 -7.61 28.23
CA ARG A 463 5.42 -7.66 29.68
C ARG A 463 4.81 -6.36 30.25
N THR A 464 4.34 -5.43 29.41
CA THR A 464 3.69 -4.19 29.86
C THR A 464 2.34 -4.48 30.51
N ASN A 465 2.03 -3.78 31.61
CA ASN A 465 0.77 -3.93 32.30
C ASN A 465 -0.24 -2.87 31.82
N LEU A 466 -1.14 -3.28 30.93
CA LEU A 466 -2.21 -2.48 30.32
C LEU A 466 -3.59 -2.88 30.87
N LYS A 467 -3.65 -3.51 32.05
CA LYS A 467 -4.91 -3.99 32.64
C LYS A 467 -5.88 -2.81 32.82
N GLY A 468 -7.07 -2.96 32.25
CA GLY A 468 -8.11 -1.93 32.26
C GLY A 468 -7.75 -0.62 31.55
N ALA A 469 -6.68 -0.57 30.75
CA ALA A 469 -6.32 0.61 29.96
C ALA A 469 -7.33 0.86 28.82
N ASN A 470 -7.52 2.13 28.47
CA ASN A 470 -8.31 2.53 27.32
C ASN A 470 -7.39 2.79 26.10
N LEU A 471 -7.40 1.83 25.18
CA LEU A 471 -6.65 1.81 23.91
C LEU A 471 -7.62 1.77 22.72
N HIS A 472 -8.81 2.36 22.88
CA HIS A 472 -9.80 2.45 21.81
C HIS A 472 -9.20 3.15 20.58
N LYS A 473 -9.28 2.51 19.40
CA LYS A 473 -8.65 2.98 18.15
C LYS A 473 -7.13 3.22 18.24
N ALA A 474 -6.44 2.64 19.22
CA ALA A 474 -4.98 2.68 19.26
C ALA A 474 -4.39 1.94 18.04
N ASP A 475 -3.28 2.46 17.52
CA ASP A 475 -2.46 1.78 16.53
C ASP A 475 -1.36 1.00 17.26
N LEU A 476 -1.53 -0.31 17.34
CA LEU A 476 -0.59 -1.29 17.91
C LEU A 476 -0.08 -2.22 16.81
N SER A 477 -0.17 -1.79 15.55
CA SER A 477 0.28 -2.58 14.40
C SER A 477 1.79 -2.82 14.47
N SER A 478 2.23 -4.04 14.17
CA SER A 478 3.62 -4.49 14.33
C SER A 478 4.22 -4.37 15.76
N ALA A 479 3.43 -3.99 16.78
CA ALA A 479 3.93 -3.84 18.14
C ALA A 479 4.30 -5.19 18.78
N SER A 480 5.38 -5.21 19.55
CA SER A 480 5.81 -6.40 20.31
C SER A 480 5.15 -6.41 21.69
N MET A 481 4.02 -7.10 21.81
CA MET A 481 3.17 -7.18 23.01
C MET A 481 3.29 -8.54 23.73
N SER A 482 4.38 -9.29 23.51
CA SER A 482 4.57 -10.62 24.11
C SER A 482 4.47 -10.56 25.63
N TYR A 483 3.64 -11.44 26.20
CA TYR A 483 3.35 -11.49 27.64
C TYR A 483 2.79 -10.18 28.26
N ALA A 484 2.28 -9.24 27.45
CA ALA A 484 1.60 -8.05 27.97
C ALA A 484 0.32 -8.42 28.74
N VAL A 485 -0.02 -7.66 29.78
CA VAL A 485 -1.22 -7.87 30.60
C VAL A 485 -2.28 -6.87 30.19
N CYS A 486 -3.15 -7.25 29.26
CA CYS A 486 -4.24 -6.44 28.71
C CYS A 486 -5.60 -6.81 29.31
N ARG A 487 -5.63 -7.44 30.49
CA ARG A 487 -6.87 -7.94 31.14
C ARG A 487 -7.88 -6.80 31.32
N GLY A 488 -9.07 -6.94 30.75
CA GLY A 488 -10.13 -5.93 30.80
C GLY A 488 -9.82 -4.62 30.07
N ALA A 489 -8.76 -4.55 29.25
CA ALA A 489 -8.46 -3.36 28.46
C ALA A 489 -9.50 -3.13 27.37
N ASN A 490 -9.76 -1.86 27.03
CA ASN A 490 -10.56 -1.49 25.88
C ASN A 490 -9.66 -1.34 24.65
N LEU A 491 -9.60 -2.38 23.82
CA LEU A 491 -8.90 -2.42 22.53
C LEU A 491 -9.90 -2.37 21.36
N SER A 492 -11.12 -1.87 21.58
CA SER A 492 -12.14 -1.82 20.53
C SER A 492 -11.70 -0.91 19.39
N ASN A 493 -11.90 -1.36 18.15
CA ASN A 493 -11.43 -0.71 16.93
C ASN A 493 -9.90 -0.47 16.87
N ALA A 494 -9.10 -1.12 17.72
CA ALA A 494 -7.64 -1.00 17.69
C ALA A 494 -7.05 -1.73 16.48
N TYR A 495 -5.95 -1.19 15.95
CA TYR A 495 -5.17 -1.84 14.90
C TYR A 495 -4.08 -2.67 15.56
N LEU A 496 -4.09 -3.98 15.33
CA LEU A 496 -3.17 -4.97 15.93
C LEU A 496 -2.52 -5.83 14.84
N SER A 497 -2.63 -5.42 13.57
CA SER A 497 -2.12 -6.20 12.43
C SER A 497 -0.62 -6.43 12.56
N TYR A 498 -0.16 -7.64 12.29
CA TYR A 498 1.24 -8.07 12.47
C TYR A 498 1.82 -7.91 13.88
N SER A 499 1.02 -7.57 14.90
CA SER A 499 1.50 -7.47 16.29
C SER A 499 1.89 -8.83 16.86
N ASN A 500 2.87 -8.85 17.78
CA ASN A 500 3.22 -10.07 18.51
C ASN A 500 2.52 -10.10 19.86
N LEU A 501 1.40 -10.83 19.95
CA LEU A 501 0.61 -11.03 21.18
C LEU A 501 0.93 -12.35 21.88
N SER A 502 2.07 -12.99 21.57
CA SER A 502 2.41 -14.32 22.09
C SER A 502 2.40 -14.35 23.62
N GLY A 503 1.56 -15.21 24.20
CA GLY A 503 1.42 -15.34 25.66
C GLY A 503 0.78 -14.14 26.38
N ALA A 504 0.21 -13.16 25.67
CA ALA A 504 -0.44 -12.00 26.29
C ALA A 504 -1.74 -12.38 27.04
N ASP A 505 -2.02 -11.70 28.15
CA ASP A 505 -3.25 -11.88 28.93
C ASP A 505 -4.33 -10.88 28.52
N LEU A 506 -5.24 -11.30 27.64
CA LEU A 506 -6.35 -10.50 27.11
C LEU A 506 -7.69 -10.87 27.77
N ARG A 507 -7.68 -11.52 28.95
CA ARG A 507 -8.91 -11.97 29.63
C ARG A 507 -9.88 -10.81 29.85
N GLY A 508 -11.11 -10.96 29.37
CA GLY A 508 -12.13 -9.90 29.50
C GLY A 508 -11.84 -8.62 28.72
N ALA A 509 -10.81 -8.56 27.87
CA ALA A 509 -10.54 -7.40 27.04
C ALA A 509 -11.66 -7.19 26.02
N ASN A 510 -11.97 -5.93 25.71
CA ASN A 510 -12.85 -5.59 24.61
C ASN A 510 -12.04 -5.40 23.34
N LEU A 511 -12.09 -6.37 22.43
CA LEU A 511 -11.44 -6.37 21.11
C LEU A 511 -12.47 -6.19 19.99
N SER A 512 -13.68 -5.69 20.28
CA SER A 512 -14.71 -5.56 19.26
C SER A 512 -14.26 -4.63 18.12
N ASN A 513 -14.49 -5.06 16.88
CA ASN A 513 -14.01 -4.38 15.66
C ASN A 513 -12.48 -4.19 15.56
N ALA A 514 -11.66 -4.84 16.39
CA ALA A 514 -10.20 -4.74 16.30
C ALA A 514 -9.64 -5.49 15.08
N TYR A 515 -8.54 -4.98 14.51
CA TYR A 515 -7.89 -5.58 13.34
C TYR A 515 -6.68 -6.41 13.77
N LEU A 516 -6.82 -7.72 13.90
CA LEU A 516 -5.73 -8.62 14.31
C LEU A 516 -5.10 -9.38 13.14
N THR A 517 -5.31 -8.98 11.88
CA THR A 517 -4.83 -9.73 10.71
C THR A 517 -3.30 -9.94 10.77
N HIS A 518 -2.85 -11.19 10.66
CA HIS A 518 -1.45 -11.61 10.82
C HIS A 518 -0.82 -11.40 12.22
N ALA A 519 -1.57 -10.98 13.24
CA ALA A 519 -1.08 -10.95 14.62
C ALA A 519 -0.73 -12.35 15.15
N ASN A 520 0.40 -12.48 15.84
CA ASN A 520 0.79 -13.74 16.48
C ASN A 520 0.06 -13.92 17.82
N LEU A 521 -0.98 -14.75 17.84
CA LEU A 521 -1.76 -15.07 19.05
C LEU A 521 -1.28 -16.32 19.81
N ARG A 522 -0.09 -16.88 19.50
CA ARG A 522 0.38 -18.15 20.10
C ARG A 522 0.40 -18.09 21.62
N GLY A 523 -0.46 -18.89 22.26
CA GLY A 523 -0.58 -18.97 23.72
C GLY A 523 -1.23 -17.75 24.39
N ALA A 524 -1.74 -16.78 23.62
CA ALA A 524 -2.49 -15.64 24.17
C ALA A 524 -3.76 -16.12 24.89
N ASN A 525 -4.19 -15.42 25.93
CA ASN A 525 -5.36 -15.77 26.73
C ASN A 525 -6.53 -14.83 26.46
N LEU A 526 -7.45 -15.25 25.61
CA LEU A 526 -8.67 -14.54 25.20
C LEU A 526 -9.91 -14.98 26.02
N CYS A 527 -9.75 -15.73 27.12
CA CYS A 527 -10.87 -16.22 27.92
C CYS A 527 -11.76 -15.08 28.44
N GLY A 528 -13.01 -15.03 28.00
CA GLY A 528 -13.96 -13.96 28.32
C GLY A 528 -13.77 -12.65 27.56
N ALA A 529 -12.83 -12.56 26.61
CA ALA A 529 -12.69 -11.40 25.74
C ALA A 529 -13.90 -11.24 24.80
N ASN A 530 -14.17 -10.01 24.37
CA ASN A 530 -15.18 -9.70 23.36
C ASN A 530 -14.50 -9.47 22.01
N LEU A 531 -14.67 -10.38 21.04
CA LEU A 531 -14.09 -10.30 19.71
C LEU A 531 -15.13 -9.95 18.62
N ILE A 532 -16.36 -9.53 18.96
CA ILE A 532 -17.42 -9.16 17.98
C ILE A 532 -16.83 -8.33 16.83
N ASP A 533 -17.02 -8.77 15.59
CA ASP A 533 -16.54 -8.14 14.35
C ASP A 533 -15.02 -7.99 14.18
N ALA A 534 -14.22 -8.48 15.13
CA ALA A 534 -12.76 -8.42 15.08
C ALA A 534 -12.20 -9.20 13.88
N LYS A 535 -11.27 -8.59 13.14
CA LYS A 535 -10.65 -9.20 11.96
C LYS A 535 -9.50 -10.10 12.39
N VAL A 536 -9.83 -11.33 12.76
CA VAL A 536 -8.91 -12.39 13.18
C VAL A 536 -9.27 -13.69 12.45
N SER A 537 -8.29 -14.42 11.92
CA SER A 537 -8.58 -15.69 11.25
C SER A 537 -8.89 -16.82 12.23
N GLN A 538 -9.58 -17.86 11.76
CA GLN A 538 -9.79 -19.08 12.54
C GLN A 538 -8.46 -19.75 12.93
N THR A 539 -7.44 -19.70 12.06
CA THR A 539 -6.10 -20.24 12.34
C THR A 539 -5.39 -19.47 13.46
N GLN A 540 -5.52 -18.15 13.50
CA GLN A 540 -4.97 -17.33 14.59
C GLN A 540 -5.71 -17.58 15.91
N LEU A 541 -7.04 -17.73 15.88
CA LEU A 541 -7.83 -18.05 17.07
C LEU A 541 -7.49 -19.43 17.64
N ALA A 542 -7.25 -20.43 16.79
CA ALA A 542 -6.83 -21.77 17.22
C ALA A 542 -5.47 -21.79 17.94
N MET A 543 -4.65 -20.75 17.79
CA MET A 543 -3.37 -20.59 18.50
C MET A 543 -3.54 -19.95 19.89
N ALA A 544 -4.74 -19.45 20.23
CA ALA A 544 -5.05 -18.78 21.48
C ALA A 544 -5.93 -19.63 22.41
N LYS A 545 -5.89 -19.33 23.70
CA LYS A 545 -6.79 -19.92 24.70
C LYS A 545 -8.09 -19.11 24.74
N THR A 546 -9.21 -19.76 24.45
CA THR A 546 -10.57 -19.20 24.57
C THR A 546 -11.39 -20.03 25.56
N ASN A 547 -12.60 -19.57 25.91
CA ASN A 547 -13.57 -20.37 26.68
C ASN A 547 -15.01 -19.92 26.39
N TRP A 548 -15.98 -20.58 27.03
CA TRP A 548 -17.42 -20.28 26.90
C TRP A 548 -17.85 -18.83 27.18
N ARG A 549 -17.01 -18.03 27.85
CA ARG A 549 -17.28 -16.60 28.10
C ARG A 549 -16.77 -15.72 26.96
N THR A 550 -15.82 -16.20 26.16
CA THR A 550 -15.28 -15.49 25.00
C THR A 550 -16.38 -15.33 23.95
N VAL A 551 -16.62 -14.09 23.53
CA VAL A 551 -17.50 -13.79 22.40
C VAL A 551 -16.64 -13.78 21.14
N MET A 552 -17.00 -14.59 20.16
CA MET A 552 -16.25 -14.78 18.91
C MET A 552 -16.59 -13.67 17.88
N PRO A 553 -15.83 -13.55 16.76
CA PRO A 553 -16.10 -12.55 15.73
C PRO A 553 -17.53 -12.54 15.17
N ASN A 554 -18.21 -13.68 15.14
CA ASN A 554 -19.61 -13.82 14.71
C ASN A 554 -20.65 -13.56 15.81
N GLY A 555 -20.26 -12.94 16.94
CA GLY A 555 -21.13 -12.66 18.08
C GLY A 555 -21.56 -13.87 18.92
N LYS A 556 -21.31 -15.10 18.47
CA LYS A 556 -21.58 -16.32 19.24
C LYS A 556 -20.52 -16.49 20.31
N ARG A 557 -20.88 -17.09 21.44
CA ARG A 557 -19.90 -17.56 22.42
C ARG A 557 -19.36 -18.92 21.98
N SER A 558 -18.10 -19.22 22.31
CA SER A 558 -17.54 -20.55 22.07
C SER A 558 -18.38 -21.60 22.81
N LEU A 559 -19.06 -22.44 22.03
CA LEU A 559 -19.65 -23.68 22.51
C LEU A 559 -18.56 -24.74 22.35
N PHE A 560 -18.28 -25.47 23.43
CA PHE A 560 -17.22 -26.46 23.55
C PHE A 560 -15.78 -25.89 23.58
N ALA A 561 -14.93 -26.58 24.33
CA ALA A 561 -13.57 -26.22 24.72
C ALA A 561 -12.62 -27.38 24.42
#